data_AF-A0A3A9VK01-F1
#
_entry.id   AF-A0A3A9VK01-F1
#
_cell.length_a   1.000
_cell.length_b   1.000
_cell.length_c   1.000
_cell.angle_alpha   90.00
_cell.angle_beta   90.00
_cell.angle_gamma   90.00
#
_symmetry.space_group_name_H-M   'P 1'
#
loop_
_entity.id
_entity.type
_entity.pdbx_description
1 polymer ?
#
loop_
_entity_poly.entity_id
_entity_poly.type
_entity_poly.pdbx_seq_one_letter_code
_entity_poly.pdbx_strand_id
1 'polypeptide(L)'
;MKKLVFIALAFITLQVTAQEHRRGHRDGQRRGVQKARALQQLSPEQIAEVQAKRMTLHLDLTEVQQKEIQELLLQQTKARKEKIEAFKKSRADKNIERPSKEKRLDLLNERLDNQIAMKQKMKNILNEEQYQKWQKSNGLRKRHIAKTRRSKRH
;
A
#
# COMPACT_ATOMS: atom_id res chain seq x y z
N MET A 1 -48.76 31.35 22.15
CA MET A 1 -48.22 29.98 22.27
C MET A 1 -48.23 29.16 20.97
N LYS A 2 -49.11 29.39 19.98
CA LYS A 2 -49.14 28.59 18.72
C LYS A 2 -48.07 28.96 17.67
N LYS A 3 -47.52 30.19 17.72
CA LYS A 3 -46.50 30.68 16.75
C LYS A 3 -45.05 30.33 17.15
N LEU A 4 -44.81 30.02 18.43
CA LEU A 4 -43.48 29.66 18.93
C LEU A 4 -43.15 28.17 18.67
N VAL A 5 -44.16 27.30 18.63
CA VAL A 5 -43.98 25.87 18.32
C VAL A 5 -43.53 25.65 16.87
N PHE A 6 -43.99 26.50 15.94
CA PHE A 6 -43.57 26.44 14.54
C PHE A 6 -42.09 26.84 14.33
N ILE A 7 -41.58 27.78 15.11
CA ILE A 7 -40.17 28.21 15.03
C ILE A 7 -39.23 27.12 15.58
N ALA A 8 -39.64 26.41 16.64
CA ALA A 8 -38.87 25.29 17.18
C ALA A 8 -38.79 24.09 16.21
N LEU A 9 -39.85 23.82 15.43
CA LEU A 9 -39.85 22.75 14.43
C LEU A 9 -38.93 23.07 13.22
N ALA A 10 -38.76 24.35 12.88
CA ALA A 10 -37.91 24.79 11.77
C ALA A 10 -36.40 24.68 12.07
N PHE A 11 -35.98 24.72 13.34
CA PHE A 11 -34.57 24.58 13.72
C PHE A 11 -34.07 23.12 13.74
N ILE A 12 -34.97 22.14 13.84
CA ILE A 12 -34.60 20.70 13.88
C ILE A 12 -34.33 20.17 12.46
N THR A 13 -34.99 20.71 11.43
CA THR A 13 -34.81 20.26 10.03
C THR A 13 -33.52 20.77 9.39
N LEU A 14 -32.98 21.91 9.84
CA LEU A 14 -31.73 22.50 9.34
C LEU A 14 -30.45 21.79 9.85
N GLN A 15 -30.54 20.96 10.89
CA GLN A 15 -29.37 20.24 11.44
C GLN A 15 -29.12 18.86 10.78
N VAL A 16 -30.07 18.35 9.98
CA VAL A 16 -30.00 16.98 9.43
C VAL A 16 -29.07 16.86 8.22
N THR A 17 -28.78 17.95 7.49
CA THR A 17 -27.97 17.88 6.26
C THR A 17 -26.47 18.19 6.45
N ALA A 18 -26.04 18.58 7.66
CA ALA A 18 -24.64 18.98 7.90
C ALA A 18 -23.67 17.83 8.18
N GLN A 19 -24.16 16.59 8.39
CA GLN A 19 -23.31 15.47 8.83
C GLN A 19 -22.82 14.53 7.71
N GLU A 20 -23.29 14.70 6.47
CA GLU A 20 -23.06 13.72 5.41
C GLU A 20 -21.68 13.85 4.73
N HIS A 21 -21.07 15.04 4.73
CA HIS A 21 -19.78 15.28 4.06
C HIS A 21 -18.53 14.91 4.89
N ARG A 22 -18.66 14.44 6.13
CA ARG A 22 -17.50 14.00 6.97
C ARG A 22 -17.43 12.50 7.23
N ARG A 23 -18.31 11.67 6.64
CA ARG A 23 -18.32 10.21 6.86
C ARG A 23 -17.37 9.46 5.92
N GLY A 24 -17.25 9.88 4.65
CA GLY A 24 -16.43 9.17 3.65
C GLY A 24 -14.93 9.06 3.96
N HIS A 25 -14.33 10.12 4.54
CA HIS A 25 -12.90 10.11 4.88
C HIS A 25 -12.56 9.25 6.11
N ARG A 26 -13.44 9.20 7.12
CA ARG A 26 -13.22 8.42 8.36
C ARG A 26 -13.40 6.92 8.12
N ASP A 27 -14.38 6.51 7.32
CA ASP A 27 -14.59 5.09 7.01
C ASP A 27 -13.49 4.52 6.11
N GLY A 28 -13.00 5.28 5.15
CA GLY A 28 -11.83 4.90 4.34
C GLY A 28 -10.57 4.70 5.20
N GLN A 29 -10.35 5.55 6.20
CA GLN A 29 -9.23 5.44 7.14
C GLN A 29 -9.36 4.19 8.03
N ARG A 30 -10.55 3.94 8.59
CA ARG A 30 -10.83 2.76 9.44
C ARG A 30 -10.67 1.46 8.67
N ARG A 31 -11.23 1.35 7.46
CA ARG A 31 -11.08 0.17 6.58
C ARG A 31 -9.62 -0.04 6.16
N GLY A 32 -8.88 1.03 5.89
CA GLY A 32 -7.45 0.97 5.58
C GLY A 32 -6.60 0.42 6.74
N VAL A 33 -6.89 0.85 7.97
CA VAL A 33 -6.21 0.37 9.19
C VAL A 33 -6.52 -1.10 9.46
N GLN A 34 -7.78 -1.52 9.30
CA GLN A 34 -8.17 -2.93 9.48
C GLN A 34 -7.49 -3.84 8.44
N LYS A 35 -7.48 -3.45 7.15
CA LYS A 35 -6.74 -4.19 6.11
C LYS A 35 -5.25 -4.24 6.37
N ALA A 36 -4.65 -3.15 6.86
CA ALA A 36 -3.23 -3.13 7.21
C ALA A 36 -2.91 -4.08 8.39
N ARG A 37 -3.79 -4.15 9.41
CA ARG A 37 -3.65 -5.09 10.53
C ARG A 37 -3.79 -6.54 10.09
N ALA A 38 -4.78 -6.85 9.25
CA ALA A 38 -4.96 -8.21 8.71
C ALA A 38 -3.71 -8.68 7.94
N LEU A 39 -3.09 -7.79 7.16
CA LEU A 39 -1.84 -8.10 6.44
C LEU A 39 -0.61 -8.24 7.35
N GLN A 40 -0.61 -7.65 8.54
CA GLN A 40 0.48 -7.81 9.52
C GLN A 40 0.45 -9.19 10.20
N GLN A 41 -0.71 -9.84 10.26
CA GLN A 41 -0.89 -11.14 10.89
C GLN A 41 -0.52 -12.32 9.97
N LEU A 42 -0.40 -12.08 8.66
CA LEU A 42 -0.06 -13.14 7.70
C LEU A 42 1.43 -13.50 7.74
N SER A 43 1.76 -14.78 7.54
CA SER A 43 3.13 -15.24 7.36
C SER A 43 3.75 -14.71 6.05
N PRO A 44 5.09 -14.62 5.93
CA PRO A 44 5.73 -14.28 4.65
C PRO A 44 5.25 -15.16 3.49
N GLU A 45 5.06 -16.46 3.75
CA GLU A 45 4.60 -17.47 2.79
C GLU A 45 3.18 -17.17 2.30
N GLN A 46 2.25 -16.89 3.22
CA GLN A 46 0.87 -16.53 2.88
C GLN A 46 0.81 -15.22 2.07
N ILE A 47 1.65 -14.25 2.41
CA ILE A 47 1.71 -12.98 1.68
C ILE A 47 2.23 -13.21 0.25
N ALA A 48 3.28 -14.02 0.09
CA ALA A 48 3.85 -14.35 -1.21
C ALA A 48 2.84 -15.10 -2.08
N GLU A 49 2.15 -16.10 -1.50
CA GLU A 49 1.12 -16.89 -2.18
C GLU A 49 -0.04 -16.01 -2.68
N VAL A 50 -0.60 -15.16 -1.82
CA VAL A 50 -1.70 -14.25 -2.21
C VAL A 50 -1.25 -13.28 -3.29
N GLN A 51 -0.02 -12.79 -3.24
CA GLN A 51 0.50 -11.89 -4.28
C GLN A 51 0.72 -12.63 -5.61
N ALA A 52 1.29 -13.82 -5.58
CA ALA A 52 1.48 -14.65 -6.78
C ALA A 52 0.12 -14.95 -7.43
N LYS A 53 -0.87 -15.41 -6.66
CA LYS A 53 -2.25 -15.64 -7.15
C LYS A 53 -2.88 -14.39 -7.76
N ARG A 54 -2.65 -13.20 -7.17
CA ARG A 54 -3.13 -11.93 -7.76
C ARG A 54 -2.41 -11.57 -9.05
N MET A 55 -1.13 -11.90 -9.17
CA MET A 55 -0.37 -11.72 -10.40
C MET A 55 -0.86 -12.69 -11.47
N THR A 56 -1.16 -13.94 -11.11
CA THR A 56 -1.80 -14.93 -11.99
C THR A 56 -3.11 -14.40 -12.53
N LEU A 57 -3.99 -13.89 -11.67
CA LEU A 57 -5.28 -13.33 -12.09
C LEU A 57 -5.15 -12.14 -13.06
N HIS A 58 -4.05 -11.38 -13.00
CA HIS A 58 -3.88 -10.17 -13.81
C HIS A 58 -3.06 -10.39 -15.09
N LEU A 59 -2.16 -11.37 -15.07
CA LEU A 59 -1.19 -11.62 -16.13
C LEU A 59 -1.40 -12.99 -16.80
N ASP A 60 -2.38 -13.78 -16.35
CA ASP A 60 -2.65 -15.12 -16.86
C ASP A 60 -1.38 -16.00 -16.80
N LEU A 61 -0.76 -16.07 -15.61
CA LEU A 61 0.47 -16.83 -15.39
C LEU A 61 0.21 -18.33 -15.50
N THR A 62 1.18 -19.07 -16.04
CA THR A 62 1.18 -20.53 -15.95
C THR A 62 1.48 -20.99 -14.52
N GLU A 63 1.20 -22.25 -14.19
CA GLU A 63 1.51 -22.80 -12.87
C GLU A 63 3.01 -22.73 -12.53
N VAL A 64 3.87 -22.94 -13.53
CA VAL A 64 5.33 -22.84 -13.39
C VAL A 64 5.73 -21.40 -13.06
N GLN A 65 5.24 -20.42 -13.86
CA GLN A 65 5.51 -19.00 -13.62
C GLN A 65 5.00 -18.54 -12.25
N GLN A 66 3.81 -19.00 -11.84
CA GLN A 66 3.24 -18.66 -10.54
C GLN A 66 4.12 -19.17 -9.39
N LYS A 67 4.64 -20.40 -9.47
CA LYS A 67 5.54 -20.97 -8.45
C LYS A 67 6.85 -20.17 -8.36
N GLU A 68 7.49 -19.89 -9.50
CA GLU A 68 8.74 -19.11 -9.55
C GLU A 68 8.55 -17.69 -8.98
N ILE A 69 7.44 -17.03 -9.33
CA ILE A 69 7.10 -15.71 -8.80
C ILE A 69 6.80 -15.79 -7.30
N GLN A 70 6.12 -16.84 -6.83
CA GLN A 70 5.85 -17.02 -5.41
C GLN A 70 7.15 -17.14 -4.60
N GLU A 71 8.12 -17.92 -5.06
CA GLU A 71 9.44 -18.04 -4.41
C GLU A 71 10.20 -16.72 -4.40
N LEU A 72 10.19 -16.00 -5.53
CA LEU A 72 10.77 -14.67 -5.64
C LEU A 72 10.15 -13.68 -4.65
N LEU A 73 8.82 -13.67 -4.55
CA LEU A 73 8.09 -12.82 -3.61
C LEU A 73 8.29 -13.24 -2.16
N LEU A 74 8.50 -14.53 -1.88
CA LEU A 74 8.80 -15.04 -0.54
C LEU A 74 10.12 -14.47 -0.04
N GLN A 75 11.17 -14.54 -0.85
CA GLN A 75 12.47 -13.95 -0.50
C GLN A 75 12.34 -12.45 -0.23
N GLN A 76 11.63 -11.72 -1.11
CA GLN A 76 11.44 -10.28 -0.97
C GLN A 76 10.62 -9.91 0.26
N THR A 77 9.58 -10.68 0.59
CA THR A 77 8.72 -10.42 1.75
C THR A 77 9.42 -10.71 3.07
N LYS A 78 10.26 -11.75 3.15
CA LYS A 78 11.13 -12.03 4.31
C LYS A 78 12.09 -10.87 4.57
N ALA A 79 12.88 -10.49 3.57
CA ALA A 79 13.82 -9.36 3.68
C ALA A 79 13.11 -8.05 4.07
N ARG A 80 11.91 -7.81 3.53
CA ARG A 80 11.12 -6.63 3.89
C ARG A 80 10.63 -6.68 5.35
N LYS A 81 10.18 -7.84 5.83
CA LYS A 81 9.73 -7.99 7.22
C LYS A 81 10.88 -7.77 8.20
N GLU A 82 12.04 -8.34 7.94
CA GLU A 82 13.25 -8.12 8.75
C GLU A 82 13.60 -6.64 8.84
N LYS A 83 13.60 -5.91 7.71
CA LYS A 83 13.85 -4.46 7.70
C LYS A 83 12.78 -3.68 8.48
N ILE A 84 11.52 -4.07 8.40
CA ILE A 84 10.43 -3.44 9.15
C ILE A 84 10.61 -3.68 10.65
N GLU A 85 10.92 -4.90 11.07
CA GLU A 85 11.14 -5.22 12.49
C GLU A 85 12.38 -4.52 13.04
N ALA A 86 13.49 -4.48 12.29
CA ALA A 86 14.67 -3.71 12.65
C ALA A 86 14.35 -2.21 12.81
N PHE A 87 13.56 -1.65 11.90
CA PHE A 87 13.13 -0.26 11.98
C PHE A 87 12.15 0.01 13.13
N LYS A 88 11.27 -0.94 13.47
CA LYS A 88 10.37 -0.82 14.64
C LYS A 88 11.16 -0.84 15.95
N LYS A 89 12.15 -1.74 16.06
CA LYS A 89 13.05 -1.81 17.22
C LYS A 89 13.82 -0.52 17.41
N SER A 90 14.43 0.00 16.35
CA SER A 90 15.08 1.31 16.46
C SER A 90 14.08 2.40 16.83
N ARG A 91 12.87 2.41 16.25
CA ARG A 91 11.78 3.36 16.57
C ARG A 91 11.32 3.38 18.03
N ALA A 92 11.54 2.29 18.78
CA ALA A 92 11.24 2.25 20.20
C ALA A 92 12.25 3.06 21.04
N ASP A 93 13.47 3.23 20.55
CA ASP A 93 14.46 4.11 21.15
C ASP A 93 14.10 5.56 20.86
N LYS A 94 13.79 6.33 21.92
CA LYS A 94 13.34 7.73 21.82
C LYS A 94 14.41 8.69 21.27
N ASN A 95 15.66 8.22 21.12
CA ASN A 95 16.83 9.00 20.70
C ASN A 95 17.26 8.77 19.24
N ILE A 96 16.38 8.27 18.36
CA ILE A 96 16.76 8.11 16.95
C ILE A 96 16.98 9.46 16.27
N GLU A 97 18.22 9.71 15.93
CA GLU A 97 18.59 10.76 15.02
C GLU A 97 18.17 10.45 13.59
N ARG A 98 17.88 11.50 12.81
CA ARG A 98 17.59 11.33 11.40
C ARG A 98 18.83 10.75 10.71
N PRO A 99 18.68 9.76 9.81
CA PRO A 99 19.83 9.19 9.10
C PRO A 99 20.60 10.30 8.35
N SER A 100 21.93 10.18 8.37
CA SER A 100 22.87 11.06 7.68
C SER A 100 22.61 11.09 6.17
N LYS A 101 23.17 12.07 5.45
CA LYS A 101 23.01 12.17 3.99
C LYS A 101 23.55 10.92 3.29
N GLU A 102 24.73 10.45 3.68
CA GLU A 102 25.36 9.23 3.17
C GLU A 102 24.48 8.01 3.42
N LYS A 103 23.99 7.83 4.66
CA LYS A 103 23.12 6.69 4.97
C LYS A 103 21.82 6.71 4.16
N ARG A 104 21.28 7.89 3.86
CA ARG A 104 20.11 8.02 2.98
C ARG A 104 20.45 7.65 1.54
N LEU A 105 21.61 8.04 1.04
CA LEU A 105 22.07 7.69 -0.30
C LEU A 105 22.24 6.18 -0.44
N ASP A 106 22.85 5.52 0.53
CA ASP A 106 23.02 4.06 0.52
C ASP A 106 21.66 3.34 0.48
N LEU A 107 20.71 3.77 1.31
CA LEU A 107 19.36 3.21 1.33
C LEU A 107 18.60 3.45 0.01
N LEU A 108 18.89 4.55 -0.68
CA LEU A 108 18.32 4.83 -1.99
C LEU A 108 18.90 3.90 -3.06
N ASN A 109 20.22 3.74 -3.08
CA ASN A 109 20.91 2.82 -4.00
C ASN A 109 20.45 1.39 -3.78
N GLU A 110 20.48 0.90 -2.54
CA GLU A 110 20.04 -0.45 -2.20
C GLU A 110 18.59 -0.70 -2.65
N ARG A 111 17.71 0.29 -2.52
CA ARG A 111 16.33 0.19 -2.99
C ARG A 111 16.24 0.13 -4.51
N LEU A 112 17.07 0.89 -5.23
CA LEU A 112 17.11 0.89 -6.69
C LEU A 112 17.67 -0.44 -7.20
N ASP A 113 18.73 -0.96 -6.61
CA ASP A 113 19.33 -2.25 -6.96
C ASP A 113 18.33 -3.39 -6.77
N ASN A 114 17.60 -3.39 -5.65
CA ASN A 114 16.51 -4.34 -5.43
C ASN A 114 15.40 -4.25 -6.49
N GLN A 115 15.08 -3.04 -6.98
CA GLN A 115 14.11 -2.86 -8.07
C GLN A 115 14.65 -3.37 -9.40
N ILE A 116 15.92 -3.15 -9.68
CA ILE A 116 16.60 -3.62 -10.89
C ILE A 116 16.63 -5.15 -10.89
N ALA A 117 17.08 -5.76 -9.81
CA ALA A 117 17.12 -7.21 -9.65
C ALA A 117 15.73 -7.85 -9.80
N MET A 118 14.70 -7.26 -9.17
CA MET A 118 13.32 -7.72 -9.34
C MET A 118 12.87 -7.61 -10.81
N LYS A 119 13.16 -6.49 -11.46
CA LYS A 119 12.80 -6.28 -12.87
C LYS A 119 13.47 -7.31 -13.79
N GLN A 120 14.75 -7.62 -13.56
CA GLN A 120 15.48 -8.64 -14.31
C GLN A 120 14.88 -10.03 -14.11
N LYS A 121 14.67 -10.45 -12.85
CA LYS A 121 14.07 -11.76 -12.55
C LYS A 121 12.67 -11.90 -13.14
N MET A 122 11.83 -10.86 -13.04
CA MET A 122 10.50 -10.86 -13.65
C MET A 122 10.55 -10.94 -15.18
N LYS A 123 11.54 -10.31 -15.83
CA LYS A 123 11.71 -10.41 -17.29
C LYS A 123 12.06 -11.84 -17.73
N ASN A 124 12.76 -12.60 -16.89
CA ASN A 124 13.12 -13.98 -17.20
C ASN A 124 11.94 -14.96 -17.03
N ILE A 125 11.03 -14.68 -16.09
CA ILE A 125 9.88 -15.55 -15.80
C ILE A 125 8.70 -15.25 -16.74
N LEU A 126 8.47 -13.98 -17.03
CA LEU A 126 7.32 -13.53 -17.83
C LEU A 126 7.65 -13.52 -19.32
N ASN A 127 6.66 -13.85 -20.15
CA ASN A 127 6.75 -13.55 -21.57
C ASN A 127 6.61 -12.03 -21.83
N GLU A 128 6.86 -11.60 -23.06
CA GLU A 128 6.88 -10.17 -23.40
C GLU A 128 5.53 -9.49 -23.10
N GLU A 129 4.40 -10.09 -23.46
CA GLU A 129 3.08 -9.49 -23.23
C GLU A 129 2.78 -9.34 -21.73
N GLN A 130 3.02 -10.39 -20.95
CA GLN A 130 2.87 -10.40 -19.50
C GLN A 130 3.78 -9.36 -18.84
N TYR A 131 5.03 -9.27 -19.29
CA TYR A 131 6.01 -8.32 -18.77
C TYR A 131 5.60 -6.88 -19.05
N GLN A 132 5.08 -6.58 -20.24
CA GLN A 132 4.54 -5.25 -20.57
C GLN A 132 3.31 -4.89 -19.71
N LYS A 133 2.38 -5.83 -19.49
CA LYS A 133 1.24 -5.65 -18.56
C LYS A 133 1.73 -5.40 -17.12
N TRP A 134 2.73 -6.16 -16.67
CA TRP A 134 3.36 -5.99 -15.36
C TRP A 134 4.07 -4.63 -15.22
N GLN A 135 4.77 -4.15 -16.25
CA GLN A 135 5.39 -2.83 -16.23
C GLN A 135 4.35 -1.71 -16.18
N LYS A 136 3.28 -1.81 -16.99
CA LYS A 136 2.18 -0.84 -17.01
C LYS A 136 1.48 -0.76 -15.65
N SER A 137 1.12 -1.91 -15.05
CA SER A 137 0.47 -1.95 -13.74
C SER A 137 1.35 -1.32 -12.64
N ASN A 138 2.67 -1.59 -12.67
CA ASN A 138 3.61 -0.94 -11.75
C ASN A 138 3.77 0.57 -12.01
N GLY A 139 3.78 1.00 -13.27
CA GLY A 139 3.86 2.41 -13.66
C GLY A 139 2.62 3.22 -13.26
N LEU A 140 1.42 2.66 -13.46
CA LEU A 140 0.16 3.25 -13.05
C LEU A 140 0.10 3.45 -11.53
N ARG A 141 0.58 2.48 -10.76
CA ARG A 141 0.68 2.58 -9.30
C ARG A 141 1.57 3.75 -8.86
N LYS A 142 2.69 4.00 -9.55
CA LYS A 142 3.58 5.16 -9.27
C LYS A 142 2.87 6.49 -9.54
N ARG A 143 2.14 6.60 -10.66
CA ARG A 143 1.38 7.81 -11.03
C ARG A 143 0.25 8.12 -10.03
N HIS A 144 -0.48 7.10 -9.59
CA HIS A 144 -1.57 7.28 -8.63
C HIS A 144 -1.06 7.79 -7.26
N ILE A 145 0.09 7.27 -6.81
CA ILE A 145 0.75 7.73 -5.58
C ILE A 145 1.19 9.20 -5.73
N ALA A 146 1.76 9.58 -6.88
CA ALA A 146 2.18 10.96 -7.14
C ALA A 146 0.99 11.94 -7.10
N LYS A 147 -0.14 11.61 -7.76
CA LYS A 147 -1.35 12.43 -7.76
C LYS A 147 -1.92 12.62 -6.35
N THR A 148 -1.97 11.53 -5.56
CA THR A 148 -2.48 11.57 -4.17
C THR A 148 -1.58 12.40 -3.25
N ARG A 149 -0.26 12.41 -3.46
CA ARG A 149 0.67 13.24 -2.66
C ARG A 149 0.53 14.72 -3.00
N ARG A 150 0.24 15.06 -4.26
CA ARG A 150 0.00 16.44 -4.70
C ARG A 150 -1.30 17.02 -4.14
N SER A 151 -2.38 16.23 -4.09
CA SER A 151 -3.67 16.72 -3.55
C SER A 151 -3.70 16.90 -2.03
N LYS A 152 -2.72 16.36 -1.28
CA LYS A 152 -2.61 16.53 0.18
C LYS A 152 -1.72 17.71 0.60
N ARG A 153 -1.11 18.40 -0.37
CA ARG A 153 -0.25 19.57 -0.15
C ARG A 153 -0.97 20.90 -0.37
N HIS A 154 -2.20 20.84 -0.86
CA HIS A 154 -3.17 21.94 -0.95
C HIS A 154 -4.28 21.66 0.06
#